data_AF-A0A931R7P1-F1
#
_entry.id   AF-A0A931R7P1-F1
#
_cell.length_a   1.000
_cell.length_b   1.000
_cell.length_c   1.000
_cell.angle_alpha   90.00
_cell.angle_beta   90.00
_cell.angle_gamma   90.00
#
_symmetry.space_group_name_H-M   'P 1'
#
loop_
_entity.id
_entity.type
_entity.pdbx_description
1 polymer ?
#
loop_
_entity_poly.entity_id
_entity_poly.type
_entity_poly.pdbx_seq_one_letter_code
_entity_poly.pdbx_strand_id
1 'polypeptide(L)'
;MKAFVPEEIVVERGCEGSLIYRNLRLALPQVPLRFVEPTGQSPWGGILSEPTARGRGASRTVEDVFAANGNGDFGAAKKKLLLTRHKGEFLKKCPGSEGQVCCNYFVVNFASNCPMDCSYCYLQEYLAQNPALKVFSNVDDLMAEADELLTKHPRFLFRIGTGEITDSLALDPYIGFACEVVPFFAQQPNVLLELKTKSDCVDGLLALDPKERVVVSWSMNPQPVIDRDEHGTASLEERLRAARRCQESGYRLGFHFDPM
;
A
#
# COMPACT_ATOMS: atom_id res chain seq x y z
N MET A 1 16.98 0.69 1.80
CA MET A 1 16.27 1.52 0.80
C MET A 1 16.46 3.00 1.13
N LYS A 2 16.36 3.89 0.14
CA LYS A 2 16.40 5.33 0.42
C LYS A 2 15.12 5.74 1.15
N ALA A 3 15.24 6.54 2.21
CA ALA A 3 14.08 7.07 2.92
C ALA A 3 13.19 7.87 1.95
N PHE A 4 11.88 7.62 2.02
CA PHE A 4 10.90 8.33 1.21
C PHE A 4 10.27 9.47 2.02
N VAL A 5 10.31 10.69 1.48
CA VAL A 5 9.61 11.83 2.08
C VAL A 5 8.80 12.49 0.97
N PRO A 6 7.46 12.43 1.02
CA PRO A 6 6.63 13.11 0.03
C PRO A 6 6.76 14.64 0.18
N GLU A 7 6.62 15.36 -0.93
CA GLU A 7 6.61 16.83 -0.95
C GLU A 7 5.35 17.38 -0.28
N GLU A 8 4.25 16.63 -0.31
CA GLU A 8 2.95 16.98 0.27
C GLU A 8 2.15 15.71 0.59
N ILE A 9 1.38 15.74 1.68
CA ILE A 9 0.37 14.73 1.98
C ILE A 9 -1.00 15.34 1.71
N VAL A 10 -1.72 14.73 0.77
CA VAL A 10 -3.09 15.09 0.41
C VAL A 10 -4.03 14.21 1.21
N VAL A 11 -4.95 14.80 1.96
CA VAL A 11 -5.87 14.07 2.83
C VAL A 11 -7.30 14.32 2.35
N GLU A 12 -7.98 13.26 1.93
CA GLU A 12 -9.41 13.31 1.67
C GLU A 12 -10.17 13.52 2.99
N ARG A 13 -11.08 14.49 3.01
CA ARG A 13 -11.95 14.76 4.16
C ARG A 13 -12.68 13.50 4.61
N GLY A 14 -12.67 13.26 5.92
CA GLY A 14 -13.20 12.05 6.55
C GLY A 14 -12.12 11.02 6.92
N CYS A 15 -10.88 11.16 6.41
CA CYS A 15 -9.78 10.25 6.74
C CYS A 15 -8.99 10.66 8.00
N GLU A 16 -9.26 11.84 8.58
CA GLU A 16 -8.47 12.43 9.69
C GLU A 16 -8.55 11.60 10.99
N GLY A 17 -9.59 10.78 11.15
CA GLY A 17 -9.75 9.91 12.32
C GLY A 17 -8.98 8.58 12.23
N SER A 18 -8.38 8.27 11.07
CA SER A 18 -7.72 6.99 10.86
C SER A 18 -6.39 6.87 11.60
N LEU A 19 -6.02 5.63 11.95
CA LEU A 19 -4.71 5.32 12.49
C LEU A 19 -3.59 5.77 11.54
N ILE A 20 -3.78 5.56 10.23
CA ILE A 20 -2.79 5.94 9.22
C ILE A 20 -2.58 7.46 9.22
N TYR A 21 -3.65 8.26 9.31
CA TYR A 21 -3.50 9.72 9.42
C TYR A 21 -2.63 10.08 10.63
N ARG A 22 -2.93 9.50 11.80
CA ARG A 22 -2.15 9.73 13.02
C ARG A 22 -0.68 9.35 12.84
N ASN A 23 -0.41 8.18 12.27
CA ASN A 23 0.96 7.69 12.05
C ASN A 23 1.73 8.61 11.08
N LEU A 24 1.09 9.03 9.98
CA LEU A 24 1.68 9.98 9.04
C LEU A 24 2.03 11.31 9.70
N ARG A 25 1.16 11.83 10.58
CA ARG A 25 1.44 13.08 11.32
C ARG A 25 2.60 12.96 12.31
N LEU A 26 2.79 11.79 12.91
CA LEU A 26 3.88 11.53 13.84
C LEU A 26 5.20 11.30 13.11
N ALA A 27 5.18 10.54 12.02
CA ALA A 27 6.38 10.15 11.28
C ALA A 27 6.88 11.26 10.34
N LEU A 28 5.98 12.12 9.83
CA LEU A 28 6.28 13.17 8.87
C LEU A 28 5.69 14.54 9.30
N PRO A 29 6.02 15.06 10.51
CA PRO A 29 5.45 16.30 11.02
C PRO A 29 5.78 17.53 10.16
N GLN A 30 6.91 17.49 9.46
CA GLN A 30 7.44 18.53 8.59
C GLN A 30 6.75 18.61 7.22
N VAL A 31 6.08 17.54 6.77
CA VAL A 31 5.47 17.50 5.44
C VAL A 31 4.14 18.27 5.46
N PRO A 32 3.93 19.21 4.52
CA PRO A 32 2.69 19.97 4.45
C PRO A 32 1.48 19.09 4.14
N LEU A 33 0.34 19.45 4.73
CA LEU A 33 -0.94 18.79 4.46
C LEU A 33 -1.80 19.66 3.54
N ARG A 34 -2.49 19.00 2.62
CA ARG A 34 -3.59 19.58 1.85
C ARG A 34 -4.85 18.75 2.05
N PHE A 35 -5.91 19.39 2.52
CA PHE A 35 -7.22 18.73 2.61
C PHE A 35 -8.00 18.94 1.32
N VAL A 36 -8.64 17.87 0.84
CA VAL A 36 -9.46 17.86 -0.38
C VAL A 36 -10.80 17.21 -0.12
N GLU A 37 -11.82 17.64 -0.83
CA GLU A 37 -13.14 16.99 -0.76
C GLU A 37 -13.11 15.66 -1.54
N PRO A 38 -13.91 14.66 -1.11
CA PRO A 38 -14.07 13.41 -1.86
C PRO A 38 -14.64 13.67 -3.24
N THR A 39 -14.26 12.87 -4.23
CA THR A 39 -14.90 12.91 -5.55
C THR A 39 -16.22 12.15 -5.51
N GLY A 40 -17.34 12.87 -5.76
CA GLY A 40 -18.76 12.43 -5.90
C GLY A 40 -19.26 11.34 -4.92
N GLN A 41 -20.26 11.54 -4.06
CA GLN A 41 -21.59 12.10 -4.29
C GLN A 41 -22.11 12.82 -3.02
N SER A 42 -22.79 13.96 -3.19
CA SER A 42 -23.80 14.41 -2.21
C SER A 42 -25.01 13.46 -2.31
N PRO A 43 -25.50 12.84 -1.22
CA PRO A 43 -26.74 12.06 -1.22
C PRO A 43 -28.01 12.91 -1.18
N TRP A 44 -27.90 14.24 -1.02
CA TRP A 44 -29.06 15.11 -0.86
C TRP A 44 -29.32 15.85 -2.17
N GLY A 45 -30.37 15.44 -2.88
CA GLY A 45 -31.03 16.21 -3.93
C GLY A 45 -31.72 17.44 -3.33
N GLY A 46 -30.92 18.38 -2.81
CA GLY A 46 -31.36 19.64 -2.24
C GLY A 46 -30.56 20.76 -2.86
N ILE A 47 -31.27 21.73 -3.44
CA ILE A 47 -30.76 22.99 -3.96
C ILE A 47 -29.82 23.60 -2.91
N LEU A 48 -28.51 23.60 -3.15
CA LEU A 48 -27.61 24.48 -2.44
C LEU A 48 -27.86 25.88 -2.99
N SER A 49 -28.43 26.72 -2.13
CA SER A 49 -28.52 28.16 -2.32
C SER A 49 -27.17 28.74 -2.73
N GLU A 50 -27.24 29.79 -3.57
CA GLU A 50 -26.11 30.50 -4.15
C GLU A 50 -24.95 30.74 -3.17
N PRO A 51 -23.69 30.68 -3.64
CA PRO A 51 -22.54 30.95 -2.81
C PRO A 51 -22.57 32.40 -2.33
N THR A 52 -22.85 32.59 -1.04
CA THR A 52 -22.64 33.88 -0.39
C THR A 52 -21.14 34.17 -0.41
N ALA A 53 -20.81 35.22 -1.16
CA ALA A 53 -19.47 35.76 -1.28
C ALA A 53 -18.91 36.07 0.11
N ARG A 54 -17.84 35.36 0.51
CA ARG A 54 -16.73 35.86 1.34
C ARG A 54 -15.65 34.78 1.47
N GLY A 55 -14.59 35.01 0.69
CA GLY A 55 -13.20 34.56 0.84
C GLY A 55 -12.97 33.07 1.07
N ARG A 56 -12.36 32.35 0.10
CA ARG A 56 -11.76 31.03 0.31
C ARG A 56 -11.10 30.54 -0.98
N GLY A 57 -9.84 30.09 -0.90
CA GLY A 57 -9.20 29.36 -1.99
C GLY A 57 -10.03 28.13 -2.34
N ALA A 58 -10.24 27.89 -3.63
CA ALA A 58 -11.11 26.82 -4.13
C ALA A 58 -10.69 25.47 -3.51
N SER A 59 -11.61 24.84 -2.78
CA SER A 59 -11.44 23.45 -2.36
C SER A 59 -11.40 22.60 -3.62
N ARG A 60 -10.26 21.95 -3.87
CA ARG A 60 -10.04 21.08 -5.03
C ARG A 60 -10.41 19.65 -4.67
N THR A 61 -10.90 18.90 -5.63
CA THR A 61 -11.18 17.46 -5.47
C THR A 61 -9.89 16.64 -5.54
N VAL A 62 -9.94 15.36 -5.14
CA VAL A 62 -8.82 14.43 -5.33
C VAL A 62 -8.36 14.39 -6.80
N GLU A 63 -9.31 14.31 -7.73
CA GLU A 63 -9.03 14.29 -9.17
C GLU A 63 -8.29 15.55 -9.63
N ASP A 64 -8.69 16.73 -9.17
CA ASP A 64 -8.05 18.00 -9.54
C ASP A 64 -6.58 18.08 -9.11
N VAL A 65 -6.21 17.46 -7.98
CA VAL A 65 -4.83 17.50 -7.46
C VAL A 65 -3.89 16.59 -8.25
N PHE A 66 -4.41 15.49 -8.80
CA PHE A 66 -3.63 14.49 -9.52
C PHE A 66 -3.78 14.58 -11.05
N ALA A 67 -4.82 15.22 -11.58
CA ALA A 67 -4.97 15.56 -13.00
C ALA A 67 -4.03 16.69 -13.44
N ALA A 68 -3.65 17.59 -12.52
CA ALA A 68 -2.75 18.71 -12.78
C ALA A 68 -1.31 18.29 -13.14
N ASN A 69 -0.95 17.02 -12.99
CA ASN A 69 0.39 16.51 -13.32
C ASN A 69 0.60 16.19 -14.81
N GLY A 70 -0.40 16.47 -15.66
CA GLY A 70 -0.36 16.10 -17.08
C GLY A 70 -0.49 14.60 -17.26
N ASN A 71 -1.21 14.16 -18.30
CA ASN A 71 -1.30 12.73 -18.61
C ASN A 71 0.12 12.17 -18.85
N GLY A 72 0.61 11.34 -17.94
CA GLY A 72 1.77 10.48 -18.19
C GLY A 72 3.01 10.64 -17.29
N ASP A 73 3.10 11.63 -16.39
CA ASP A 73 4.25 11.71 -15.48
C ASP A 73 4.04 10.87 -14.19
N PHE A 74 4.32 9.58 -14.31
CA PHE A 74 4.26 8.61 -13.22
C PHE A 74 5.20 8.97 -12.05
N GLY A 75 6.33 9.62 -12.34
CA GLY A 75 7.29 10.09 -11.34
C GLY A 75 6.75 11.26 -10.53
N ALA A 76 6.15 12.25 -11.20
CA ALA A 76 5.53 13.39 -10.53
C ALA A 76 4.36 12.98 -9.62
N ALA A 77 3.60 11.94 -9.99
CA ALA A 77 2.50 11.44 -9.18
C ALA A 77 2.95 10.83 -7.84
N LYS A 78 4.18 10.28 -7.78
CA LYS A 78 4.76 9.70 -6.55
C LYS A 78 5.29 10.74 -5.55
N LYS A 79 5.43 12.00 -5.97
CA LYS A 79 5.90 13.08 -5.08
C LYS A 79 4.90 13.47 -4.00
N LYS A 80 3.61 13.17 -4.21
CA LYS A 80 2.53 13.43 -3.26
C LYS A 80 1.98 12.10 -2.76
N LEU A 81 1.68 12.05 -1.46
CA LEU A 81 1.00 10.90 -0.86
C LEU A 81 -0.47 11.24 -0.63
N LEU A 82 -1.38 10.46 -1.21
CA LEU A 82 -2.82 10.58 -0.98
C LEU A 82 -3.28 9.62 0.12
N LEU A 83 -3.89 10.16 1.17
CA LEU A 83 -4.70 9.41 2.13
C LEU A 83 -6.17 9.56 1.75
N THR A 84 -6.82 8.44 1.44
CA THR A 84 -8.22 8.38 1.00
C THR A 84 -8.88 7.11 1.54
N ARG A 85 -10.21 7.04 1.53
CA ARG A 85 -10.92 5.80 1.90
C ARG A 85 -11.02 4.86 0.69
N HIS A 86 -10.69 3.58 0.86
CA HIS A 86 -10.97 2.58 -0.18
C HIS A 86 -12.47 2.33 -0.29
N LYS A 87 -12.99 2.34 -1.52
CA LYS A 87 -14.42 2.15 -1.81
C LYS A 87 -14.75 0.77 -2.42
N GLY A 88 -13.74 -0.02 -2.76
CA GLY A 88 -13.90 -1.34 -3.39
C GLY A 88 -13.62 -2.49 -2.44
N GLU A 89 -13.60 -3.70 -2.98
CA GLU A 89 -13.15 -4.90 -2.27
C GLU A 89 -11.66 -4.80 -1.94
N PHE A 90 -11.31 -5.12 -0.70
CA PHE A 90 -9.92 -5.21 -0.28
C PHE A 90 -9.28 -6.51 -0.72
N LEU A 91 -10.01 -7.63 -0.64
CA LEU A 91 -9.54 -8.96 -0.98
C LEU A 91 -10.10 -9.39 -2.34
N LYS A 92 -9.19 -9.57 -3.30
CA LYS A 92 -9.55 -10.07 -4.63
C LYS A 92 -8.84 -11.37 -4.91
N LYS A 93 -9.39 -12.18 -5.80
CA LYS A 93 -8.61 -13.27 -6.40
C LYS A 93 -7.59 -12.67 -7.36
N CYS A 94 -6.37 -13.16 -7.29
CA CYS A 94 -5.37 -12.89 -8.32
C CYS A 94 -5.96 -13.28 -9.69
N PRO A 95 -5.85 -12.43 -10.72
CA PRO A 95 -6.42 -12.70 -12.04
C PRO A 95 -5.84 -13.95 -12.70
N GLY A 96 -4.67 -14.41 -12.23
CA GLY A 96 -3.96 -15.54 -12.81
C GLY A 96 -3.39 -15.21 -14.18
N SER A 97 -2.80 -16.21 -14.82
CA SER A 97 -2.31 -16.10 -16.19
C SER A 97 -2.97 -17.17 -17.04
N GLU A 98 -3.40 -16.79 -18.24
CA GLU A 98 -4.04 -17.71 -19.17
C GLU A 98 -3.10 -18.90 -19.48
N GLY A 99 -3.66 -20.11 -19.52
CA GLY A 99 -2.90 -21.34 -19.75
C GLY A 99 -2.09 -21.84 -18.54
N GLN A 100 -2.15 -21.18 -17.39
CA GLN A 100 -1.47 -21.61 -16.15
C GLN A 100 -2.44 -22.23 -15.15
N VAL A 101 -1.95 -23.17 -14.34
CA VAL A 101 -2.72 -23.71 -13.21
C VAL A 101 -2.84 -22.63 -12.14
N CYS A 102 -4.08 -22.28 -11.78
CA CYS A 102 -4.34 -21.24 -10.79
C CYS A 102 -3.81 -21.64 -9.40
N CYS A 103 -2.99 -20.78 -8.81
CA CYS A 103 -2.45 -20.94 -7.46
C CYS A 103 -3.43 -20.57 -6.34
N ASN A 104 -4.67 -20.18 -6.71
CA ASN A 104 -5.75 -19.71 -5.84
C ASN A 104 -5.28 -18.68 -4.79
N TYR A 105 -4.51 -17.72 -5.28
CA TYR A 105 -3.94 -16.64 -4.48
C TYR A 105 -4.89 -15.46 -4.40
N PHE A 106 -4.96 -14.83 -3.24
CA PHE A 106 -5.71 -13.60 -3.01
C PHE A 106 -4.76 -12.43 -2.80
N VAL A 107 -5.21 -11.25 -3.19
CA VAL A 107 -4.45 -10.00 -3.17
C VAL A 107 -5.15 -8.97 -2.30
N VAL A 108 -4.38 -8.27 -1.48
CA VAL A 108 -4.85 -7.19 -0.60
C VAL A 108 -4.59 -5.83 -1.24
N ASN A 109 -5.63 -5.01 -1.33
CA ASN A 109 -5.58 -3.64 -1.85
C ASN A 109 -5.62 -2.61 -0.73
N PHE A 110 -4.54 -2.48 0.05
CA PHE A 110 -4.46 -1.49 1.16
C PHE A 110 -3.81 -0.16 0.75
N ALA A 111 -3.11 -0.15 -0.38
CA ALA A 111 -2.45 0.99 -0.97
C ALA A 111 -2.37 0.82 -2.49
N SER A 112 -1.98 1.88 -3.20
CA SER A 112 -1.81 1.89 -4.65
C SER A 112 -0.57 2.67 -5.04
N ASN A 113 0.19 2.15 -6.00
CA ASN A 113 1.54 2.56 -6.38
C ASN A 113 2.56 2.35 -5.24
N CYS A 114 3.84 2.65 -5.50
CA CYS A 114 4.92 2.57 -4.53
C CYS A 114 5.87 3.79 -4.64
N PRO A 115 6.63 4.11 -3.58
CA PRO A 115 7.55 5.25 -3.58
C PRO A 115 8.86 4.98 -4.34
N MET A 116 9.08 3.77 -4.85
CA MET A 116 10.28 3.37 -5.59
C MET A 116 10.06 3.54 -7.10
N ASP A 117 11.13 3.47 -7.89
CA ASP A 117 11.07 3.79 -9.32
C ASP A 117 11.82 2.76 -10.18
N CYS A 118 11.29 1.53 -10.19
CA CYS A 118 11.85 0.48 -11.02
C CYS A 118 11.54 0.74 -12.51
N SER A 119 12.55 0.72 -13.39
CA SER A 119 12.43 1.00 -14.82
C SER A 119 11.47 0.04 -15.54
N TYR A 120 11.42 -1.21 -15.09
CA TYR A 120 10.57 -2.28 -15.63
C TYR A 120 9.20 -2.41 -14.92
N CYS A 121 8.85 -1.47 -14.02
CA CYS A 121 7.66 -1.62 -13.19
C CYS A 121 6.38 -1.63 -14.05
N TYR A 122 5.69 -2.77 -14.10
CA TYR A 122 4.45 -2.91 -14.85
C TYR A 122 3.33 -1.97 -14.36
N LEU A 123 3.42 -1.48 -13.11
CA LEU A 123 2.46 -0.52 -12.56
C LEU A 123 2.46 0.81 -13.32
N GLN A 124 3.55 1.14 -14.02
CA GLN A 124 3.60 2.34 -14.86
C GLN A 124 2.52 2.30 -15.95
N GLU A 125 2.29 1.13 -16.55
CA GLU A 125 1.23 0.90 -17.53
C GLU A 125 -0.11 0.62 -16.83
N TYR A 126 -0.11 -0.29 -15.85
CA TYR A 126 -1.34 -0.73 -15.19
C TYR A 126 -2.07 0.40 -14.45
N LEU A 127 -1.32 1.33 -13.85
CA LEU A 127 -1.85 2.49 -13.14
C LEU A 127 -1.70 3.79 -13.95
N ALA A 128 -1.48 3.73 -15.27
CA ALA A 128 -1.26 4.91 -16.10
C ALA A 128 -2.39 5.97 -15.97
N GLN A 129 -3.64 5.52 -15.83
CA GLN A 129 -4.81 6.39 -15.67
C GLN A 129 -5.06 6.80 -14.20
N ASN A 130 -4.32 6.23 -13.26
CA ASN A 130 -4.43 6.52 -11.84
C ASN A 130 -3.07 6.36 -11.12
N PRO A 131 -2.06 7.19 -11.45
CA PRO A 131 -0.67 6.98 -11.02
C PRO A 131 -0.39 7.50 -9.61
N ALA A 132 -1.38 8.05 -8.91
CA ALA A 132 -1.19 8.62 -7.57
C ALA A 132 -0.68 7.56 -6.59
N LEU A 133 0.28 7.95 -5.73
CA LEU A 133 0.66 7.14 -4.58
C LEU A 133 -0.42 7.28 -3.50
N LYS A 134 -1.16 6.19 -3.24
CA LYS A 134 -2.31 6.18 -2.32
C LYS A 134 -2.09 5.21 -1.18
N VAL A 135 -2.57 5.58 -0.01
CA VAL A 135 -2.76 4.68 1.13
C VAL A 135 -4.22 4.79 1.59
N PHE A 136 -4.84 3.66 1.89
CA PHE A 136 -6.24 3.63 2.27
C PHE A 136 -6.44 3.69 3.78
N SER A 137 -7.24 4.65 4.23
CA SER A 137 -7.42 4.98 5.65
C SER A 137 -8.18 3.92 6.46
N ASN A 138 -8.90 3.01 5.79
CA ASN A 138 -9.85 2.08 6.38
C ASN A 138 -9.33 0.64 6.44
N VAL A 139 -8.20 0.43 7.12
CA VAL A 139 -7.61 -0.91 7.34
C VAL A 139 -8.51 -1.81 8.19
N ASP A 140 -9.35 -1.24 9.06
CA ASP A 140 -10.34 -2.01 9.83
C ASP A 140 -11.36 -2.70 8.92
N ASP A 141 -11.76 -2.06 7.82
CA ASP A 141 -12.68 -2.65 6.85
C ASP A 141 -12.02 -3.84 6.12
N LEU A 142 -10.72 -3.74 5.80
CA LEU A 142 -9.94 -4.86 5.26
C LEU A 142 -9.94 -6.04 6.23
N MET A 143 -9.69 -5.79 7.52
CA MET A 143 -9.65 -6.86 8.52
C MET A 143 -11.03 -7.49 8.71
N ALA A 144 -12.11 -6.68 8.69
CA ALA A 144 -13.48 -7.18 8.74
C ALA A 144 -13.83 -8.05 7.51
N GLU A 145 -13.49 -7.60 6.30
CA GLU A 145 -13.69 -8.36 5.06
C GLU A 145 -12.91 -9.69 5.08
N ALA A 146 -11.67 -9.66 5.58
CA ALA A 146 -10.86 -10.86 5.76
C ALA A 146 -11.48 -11.83 6.78
N ASP A 147 -11.92 -11.34 7.93
CA ASP A 147 -12.52 -12.17 8.98
C ASP A 147 -13.79 -12.88 8.49
N GLU A 148 -14.66 -12.16 7.76
CA GLU A 148 -15.86 -12.73 7.16
C GLU A 148 -15.50 -13.86 6.18
N LEU A 149 -14.55 -13.62 5.27
CA LEU A 149 -14.13 -14.61 4.27
C LEU A 149 -13.55 -15.87 4.93
N LEU A 150 -12.65 -15.69 5.90
CA LEU A 150 -11.95 -16.77 6.57
C LEU A 150 -12.92 -17.62 7.42
N THR A 151 -13.82 -16.96 8.15
CA THR A 151 -14.84 -17.61 8.99
C THR A 151 -15.86 -18.39 8.17
N LYS A 152 -16.27 -17.85 7.01
CA LYS A 152 -17.21 -18.53 6.10
C LYS A 152 -16.64 -19.81 5.49
N HIS A 153 -15.32 -19.93 5.41
CA HIS A 153 -14.63 -21.04 4.74
C HIS A 153 -13.54 -21.68 5.62
N PRO A 154 -13.89 -22.25 6.80
CA PRO A 154 -12.92 -22.67 7.80
C PRO A 154 -12.07 -23.89 7.38
N ARG A 155 -12.54 -24.65 6.38
CA ARG A 155 -11.81 -25.82 5.83
C ARG A 155 -10.86 -25.45 4.68
N PHE A 156 -10.87 -24.20 4.24
CA PHE A 156 -10.04 -23.73 3.14
C PHE A 156 -8.81 -23.00 3.68
N LEU A 157 -7.61 -23.38 3.21
CA LEU A 157 -6.39 -22.64 3.51
C LEU A 157 -6.21 -21.51 2.50
N PHE A 158 -6.36 -20.28 2.96
CA PHE A 158 -6.19 -19.09 2.14
C PHE A 158 -4.72 -18.69 2.03
N ARG A 159 -4.27 -18.40 0.81
CA ARG A 159 -3.00 -17.72 0.56
C ARG A 159 -3.34 -16.32 0.14
N ILE A 160 -3.03 -15.36 1.00
CA ILE A 160 -3.28 -13.95 0.77
C ILE A 160 -1.92 -13.29 0.72
N GLY A 161 -1.70 -12.37 -0.20
CA GLY A 161 -0.63 -11.44 0.04
C GLY A 161 -0.84 -10.08 -0.54
N THR A 162 0.11 -9.25 -0.21
CA THR A 162 0.23 -7.88 -0.64
C THR A 162 1.23 -7.84 -1.81
N GLY A 163 1.54 -6.66 -2.32
CA GLY A 163 2.60 -6.54 -3.33
C GLY A 163 2.11 -6.46 -4.78
N GLU A 164 0.81 -6.62 -5.05
CA GLU A 164 0.30 -6.56 -6.44
C GLU A 164 0.36 -5.12 -6.95
N ILE A 165 -0.43 -4.21 -6.37
CA ILE A 165 -0.48 -2.81 -6.84
C ILE A 165 0.29 -1.83 -5.96
N THR A 166 1.10 -2.31 -5.01
CA THR A 166 1.86 -1.49 -4.06
C THR A 166 2.99 -2.31 -3.44
N ASP A 167 3.98 -1.66 -2.81
CA ASP A 167 4.98 -2.37 -1.99
C ASP A 167 4.52 -2.42 -0.53
N SER A 168 4.63 -3.58 0.09
CA SER A 168 4.05 -3.83 1.42
C SER A 168 4.72 -3.06 2.55
N LEU A 169 6.03 -2.84 2.44
CA LEU A 169 6.85 -2.35 3.55
C LEU A 169 7.52 -1.01 3.26
N ALA A 170 7.57 -0.56 2.01
CA ALA A 170 8.22 0.70 1.64
C ALA A 170 7.60 1.94 2.32
N LEU A 171 6.28 1.92 2.57
CA LEU A 171 5.59 3.00 3.31
C LEU A 171 5.31 2.66 4.77
N ASP A 172 5.55 1.42 5.19
CA ASP A 172 5.19 0.94 6.52
C ASP A 172 5.79 1.75 7.69
N PRO A 173 7.04 2.27 7.61
CA PRO A 173 7.58 3.15 8.63
C PRO A 173 6.73 4.40 8.93
N TYR A 174 5.88 4.82 7.98
CA TYR A 174 5.04 6.01 8.10
C TYR A 174 3.57 5.69 8.38
N ILE A 175 3.09 4.52 7.94
CA ILE A 175 1.66 4.18 8.01
C ILE A 175 1.35 3.13 9.08
N GLY A 176 2.32 2.31 9.50
CA GLY A 176 2.16 1.27 10.51
C GLY A 176 1.17 0.18 10.12
N PHE A 177 1.10 -0.18 8.84
CA PHE A 177 0.15 -1.18 8.33
C PHE A 177 0.45 -2.57 8.87
N ALA A 178 1.73 -2.96 8.92
CA ALA A 178 2.17 -4.25 9.41
C ALA A 178 1.77 -4.49 10.88
N CYS A 179 1.83 -3.44 11.71
CA CYS A 179 1.43 -3.50 13.12
C CYS A 179 -0.04 -3.86 13.33
N GLU A 180 -0.90 -3.56 12.36
CA GLU A 180 -2.32 -3.90 12.43
C GLU A 180 -2.58 -5.30 11.84
N VAL A 181 -2.05 -5.56 10.64
CA VAL A 181 -2.42 -6.78 9.91
C VAL A 181 -1.70 -8.03 10.41
N VAL A 182 -0.45 -7.92 10.87
CA VAL A 182 0.30 -9.11 11.33
C VAL A 182 -0.38 -9.74 12.55
N PRO A 183 -0.70 -9.00 13.64
CA PRO A 183 -1.38 -9.60 14.78
C PRO A 183 -2.75 -10.20 14.43
N PHE A 184 -3.50 -9.54 13.55
CA PHE A 184 -4.79 -10.04 13.06
C PHE A 184 -4.63 -11.38 12.34
N PHE A 185 -3.83 -11.43 11.27
CA PHE A 185 -3.65 -12.67 10.49
C PHE A 185 -2.93 -13.77 11.28
N ALA A 186 -2.10 -13.43 12.26
CA ALA A 186 -1.49 -14.40 13.17
C ALA A 186 -2.50 -15.19 14.02
N GLN A 187 -3.69 -14.63 14.30
CA GLN A 187 -4.75 -15.36 15.02
C GLN A 187 -5.61 -16.24 14.12
N GLN A 188 -5.48 -16.11 12.80
CA GLN A 188 -6.38 -16.78 11.87
C GLN A 188 -5.86 -18.20 11.53
N PRO A 189 -6.64 -19.27 11.77
CA PRO A 189 -6.14 -20.64 11.71
C PRO A 189 -5.98 -21.18 10.27
N ASN A 190 -6.63 -20.54 9.29
CA ASN A 190 -6.78 -21.04 7.93
C ASN A 190 -6.26 -20.06 6.88
N VAL A 191 -5.22 -19.27 7.21
CA VAL A 191 -4.60 -18.32 6.29
C VAL A 191 -3.08 -18.32 6.39
N LEU A 192 -2.43 -17.95 5.29
CA LEU A 192 -1.04 -17.54 5.21
C LEU A 192 -1.00 -16.18 4.51
N LEU A 193 -0.61 -15.13 5.25
CA LEU A 193 -0.37 -13.80 4.73
C LEU A 193 1.06 -13.71 4.19
N GLU A 194 1.25 -13.13 3.02
CA GLU A 194 2.57 -12.83 2.45
C GLU A 194 2.76 -11.32 2.24
N LEU A 195 3.76 -10.74 2.92
CA LEU A 195 4.20 -9.36 2.76
C LEU A 195 5.36 -9.28 1.77
N LYS A 196 5.10 -8.84 0.54
CA LYS A 196 6.12 -8.71 -0.52
C LYS A 196 6.77 -7.33 -0.54
N THR A 197 8.10 -7.24 -0.62
CA THR A 197 8.79 -5.95 -0.68
C THR A 197 10.09 -5.95 -1.52
N LYS A 198 10.53 -4.75 -1.93
CA LYS A 198 11.91 -4.45 -2.39
C LYS A 198 12.67 -3.55 -1.39
N SER A 199 12.11 -3.33 -0.20
CA SER A 199 12.70 -2.54 0.87
C SER A 199 13.42 -3.39 1.92
N ASP A 200 14.10 -2.71 2.83
CA ASP A 200 14.66 -3.20 4.08
C ASP A 200 13.90 -2.67 5.31
N CYS A 201 12.72 -2.07 5.09
CA CYS A 201 11.88 -1.44 6.11
C CYS A 201 11.13 -2.47 6.97
N VAL A 202 11.86 -3.25 7.74
CA VAL A 202 11.30 -4.37 8.52
C VAL A 202 11.14 -4.09 10.00
N ASP A 203 11.52 -2.90 10.48
CA ASP A 203 11.60 -2.61 11.91
C ASP A 203 10.26 -2.79 12.64
N GLY A 204 9.15 -2.40 11.99
CA GLY A 204 7.79 -2.58 12.52
C GLY A 204 7.38 -4.05 12.71
N LEU A 205 8.02 -4.97 11.99
CA LEU A 205 7.72 -6.41 12.06
C LEU A 205 8.42 -7.11 13.23
N LEU A 206 9.60 -6.63 13.63
CA LEU A 206 10.51 -7.42 14.46
C LEU A 206 10.01 -7.69 15.89
N ALA A 207 9.07 -6.87 16.35
CA ALA A 207 8.44 -7.00 17.67
C ALA A 207 7.13 -7.79 17.65
N LEU A 208 6.63 -8.19 16.47
CA LEU A 208 5.35 -8.88 16.31
C LEU A 208 5.58 -10.39 16.21
N ASP A 209 4.65 -11.17 16.78
CA ASP A 209 4.65 -12.64 16.66
C ASP A 209 3.82 -13.07 15.44
N PRO A 210 4.44 -13.61 14.37
CA PRO A 210 3.72 -14.02 13.16
C PRO A 210 2.94 -15.33 13.32
N LYS A 211 3.14 -16.10 14.41
CA LYS A 211 2.52 -17.43 14.65
C LYS A 211 2.58 -18.39 13.45
N GLU A 212 3.66 -18.30 12.67
CA GLU A 212 3.86 -19.01 11.39
C GLU A 212 2.81 -18.73 10.29
N ARG A 213 1.94 -17.73 10.49
CA ARG A 213 0.88 -17.30 9.55
C ARG A 213 1.28 -16.15 8.65
N VAL A 214 2.46 -15.59 8.87
CA VAL A 214 2.98 -14.48 8.06
C VAL A 214 4.32 -14.85 7.45
N VAL A 215 4.40 -14.70 6.13
CA VAL A 215 5.62 -14.78 5.33
C VAL A 215 6.02 -13.37 4.95
N VAL A 216 7.30 -13.05 5.07
CA VAL A 216 7.86 -11.83 4.47
C VAL A 216 8.69 -12.27 3.28
N SER A 217 8.52 -11.62 2.14
CA SER A 217 9.23 -11.99 0.93
C SER A 217 9.81 -10.81 0.19
N TRP A 218 10.94 -11.06 -0.47
CA TRP A 218 11.68 -10.04 -1.21
C TRP A 218 11.72 -10.36 -2.69
N SER A 219 11.53 -9.35 -3.53
CA SER A 219 12.00 -9.47 -4.91
C SER A 219 13.53 -9.42 -4.92
N MET A 220 14.15 -10.31 -5.68
CA MET A 220 15.59 -10.50 -5.71
C MET A 220 16.10 -10.34 -7.13
N ASN A 221 17.21 -9.60 -7.26
CA ASN A 221 17.96 -9.45 -8.50
C ASN A 221 19.45 -9.32 -8.18
N PRO A 222 20.34 -9.63 -9.14
CA PRO A 222 21.76 -9.31 -9.01
C PRO A 222 21.96 -7.80 -8.78
N GLN A 223 22.93 -7.43 -7.94
CA GLN A 223 23.20 -6.02 -7.62
C GLN A 223 23.35 -5.12 -8.85
N PRO A 224 24.01 -5.51 -9.96
CA PRO A 224 24.10 -4.67 -11.15
C PRO A 224 22.75 -4.36 -11.82
N VAL A 225 21.77 -5.27 -11.73
CA VAL A 225 20.40 -5.04 -12.22
C VAL A 225 19.69 -4.07 -11.28
N ILE A 226 19.83 -4.27 -9.96
CA ILE A 226 19.25 -3.36 -8.97
C ILE A 226 19.76 -1.93 -9.17
N ASP A 227 21.07 -1.75 -9.35
CA ASP A 227 21.68 -0.43 -9.52
C ASP A 227 21.21 0.28 -10.79
N ARG A 228 21.03 -0.49 -11.88
CA ARG A 228 20.59 0.03 -13.19
C ARG A 228 19.10 0.32 -13.23
N ASP A 229 18.28 -0.54 -12.66
CA ASP A 229 16.85 -0.60 -12.94
C ASP A 229 15.97 -0.39 -11.72
N GLU A 230 16.43 -0.64 -10.49
CA GLU A 230 15.58 -0.65 -9.28
C GLU A 230 15.80 0.60 -8.40
N HIS A 231 15.57 1.79 -8.96
CA HIS A 231 15.86 3.05 -8.27
C HIS A 231 14.99 3.24 -7.02
N GLY A 232 15.63 3.72 -5.94
CA GLY A 232 14.98 3.97 -4.65
C GLY A 232 14.72 2.71 -3.80
N THR A 233 14.99 1.51 -4.32
CA THR A 233 14.85 0.25 -3.58
C THR A 233 16.03 0.00 -2.63
N ALA A 234 15.97 -1.09 -1.85
CA ALA A 234 17.11 -1.59 -1.09
C ALA A 234 18.08 -2.36 -1.99
N SER A 235 19.38 -2.32 -1.69
CA SER A 235 20.39 -3.18 -2.32
C SER A 235 20.14 -4.66 -2.03
N LEU A 236 20.76 -5.56 -2.78
CA LEU A 236 20.67 -7.01 -2.55
C LEU A 236 21.10 -7.37 -1.13
N GLU A 237 22.21 -6.79 -0.68
CA GLU A 237 22.74 -7.02 0.67
C GLU A 237 21.81 -6.49 1.76
N GLU A 238 21.19 -5.32 1.56
CA GLU A 238 20.18 -4.78 2.49
C GLU A 238 18.95 -5.69 2.56
N ARG A 239 18.46 -6.21 1.43
CA ARG A 239 17.34 -7.17 1.39
C ARG A 239 17.68 -8.46 2.15
N LEU A 240 18.88 -9.00 1.95
CA LEU A 240 19.34 -10.21 2.65
C LEU A 240 19.47 -9.99 4.16
N ARG A 241 20.01 -8.84 4.59
CA ARG A 241 20.07 -8.48 6.01
C ARG A 241 18.68 -8.31 6.62
N ALA A 242 17.77 -7.64 5.92
CA ALA A 242 16.38 -7.51 6.36
C ALA A 242 15.69 -8.88 6.49
N ALA A 243 15.88 -9.76 5.51
CA ALA A 243 15.37 -11.12 5.54
C ALA A 243 15.90 -11.92 6.73
N ARG A 244 17.20 -11.81 7.02
CA ARG A 244 17.80 -12.43 8.21
C ARG A 244 17.16 -11.92 9.51
N ARG A 245 16.96 -10.61 9.65
CA ARG A 245 16.30 -10.02 10.84
C ARG A 245 14.88 -10.56 11.01
N CYS A 246 14.10 -10.64 9.91
CA CYS A 246 12.77 -11.22 9.96
C CYS A 246 12.80 -12.71 10.35
N GLN A 247 13.74 -13.49 9.83
CA GLN A 247 13.88 -14.90 10.20
C GLN A 247 14.22 -15.07 11.68
N GLU A 248 15.15 -14.26 12.20
CA GLU A 248 15.51 -14.25 13.62
C GLU A 248 14.32 -13.87 14.52
N SER A 249 13.38 -13.06 14.01
CA SER A 249 12.09 -12.72 14.65
C SER A 249 10.96 -13.74 14.39
N GLY A 250 11.24 -14.91 13.80
CA GLY A 250 10.27 -16.00 13.65
C GLY A 250 9.38 -15.95 12.39
N TYR A 251 9.66 -15.03 11.46
CA TYR A 251 8.95 -15.00 10.18
C TYR A 251 9.46 -16.09 9.23
N ARG A 252 8.54 -16.67 8.47
CA ARG A 252 8.89 -17.44 7.28
C ARG A 252 9.32 -16.48 6.18
N LEU A 253 10.30 -16.89 5.37
CA LEU A 253 10.84 -16.06 4.29
C LEU A 253 10.41 -16.57 2.91
N GLY A 254 10.27 -15.65 1.97
CA GLY A 254 10.13 -15.96 0.54
C GLY A 254 11.07 -15.10 -0.32
N PHE A 255 11.43 -15.60 -1.50
CA PHE A 255 12.24 -14.86 -2.46
C PHE A 255 11.62 -14.99 -3.86
N HIS A 256 11.41 -13.86 -4.52
CA HIS A 256 10.83 -13.76 -5.85
C HIS A 256 11.89 -13.28 -6.82
N PHE A 257 12.29 -14.12 -7.76
CA PHE A 257 13.21 -13.73 -8.83
C PHE A 257 12.36 -13.24 -10.00
N ASP A 258 12.10 -11.93 -10.03
CA ASP A 258 11.26 -11.28 -11.02
C ASP A 258 11.61 -9.77 -11.12
N PRO A 259 11.87 -9.24 -12.33
CA PRO A 259 11.92 -9.94 -13.62
C PRO A 259 13.19 -10.80 -13.78
N MET A 260 13.07 -11.91 -14.52
CA MET A 260 14.19 -12.80 -14.93
C MET A 260 14.73 -12.46 -16.31
#